data_AF-A0A7L4QEL1-F1
#
_entry.id   AF-A0A7L4QEL1-F1
#
_cell.length_a   1.000
_cell.length_b   1.000
_cell.length_c   1.000
_cell.angle_alpha   90.00
_cell.angle_beta   90.00
_cell.angle_gamma   90.00
#
_symmetry.space_group_name_H-M   'P 1'
#
loop_
_entity.id
_entity.type
_entity.pdbx_description
1 polymer ?
#
loop_
_entity_poly.entity_id
_entity_poly.type
_entity_poly.pdbx_seq_one_letter_code
_entity_poly.pdbx_strand_id
1 'polypeptide(L)'
;MNENLDLERIERKAFSSYMQDGFWDIFIGFLLLGFGLRIYTDNVLFTVLIFVGVGILIVGRRYVTIPRLGMARFGAKRQRRHLSLLVMVLAAVLSTVALWILYAMDLLPSTNIVDIGFSIIVALIFGMIAYYMGTTRIFFYGLVIASIIYLTGTIEDELASILSIASGAIILIVGVVMLVVFFIRRYPSSKENAGDAW
;
A
#
# COMPACT_ATOMS: atom_id res chain seq x y z
N MET A 1 32.99 3.83 20.03
CA MET A 1 31.57 3.39 19.94
C MET A 1 30.80 4.59 19.42
N ASN A 2 30.26 4.51 18.20
CA ASN A 2 29.81 5.68 17.43
C ASN A 2 28.35 6.03 17.75
N GLU A 3 28.09 7.12 18.49
CA GLU A 3 26.73 7.63 18.78
C GLU A 3 25.87 7.81 17.52
N ASN A 4 26.48 8.17 16.38
CA ASN A 4 25.79 8.30 15.10
C ASN A 4 25.18 6.97 14.59
N LEU A 5 25.82 5.84 14.89
CA LEU A 5 25.31 4.51 14.49
C LEU A 5 24.10 4.10 15.32
N ASP A 6 24.02 4.53 16.58
CA ASP A 6 22.86 4.26 17.45
C ASP A 6 21.67 5.15 17.11
N LEU A 7 21.90 6.45 16.82
CA LEU A 7 20.84 7.36 16.39
C LEU A 7 20.14 6.90 15.10
N GLU A 8 20.90 6.47 14.09
CA GLU A 8 20.32 5.97 12.82
C GLU A 8 19.50 4.68 13.03
N ARG A 9 19.94 3.81 13.95
CA ARG A 9 19.19 2.58 14.30
C ARG A 9 17.88 2.90 15.03
N ILE A 10 17.90 3.85 15.97
CA ILE A 10 16.72 4.28 16.71
C ILE A 10 15.69 4.91 15.76
N GLU A 11 16.12 5.81 14.87
CA GLU A 11 15.23 6.44 13.87
C GLU A 11 14.62 5.41 12.91
N ARG A 12 15.41 4.42 12.46
CA ARG A 12 14.94 3.34 11.60
C ARG A 12 13.86 2.51 12.27
N LYS A 13 14.03 2.18 13.56
CA LYS A 13 13.08 1.39 14.35
C LYS A 13 11.80 2.17 14.68
N ALA A 14 11.91 3.47 14.95
CA ALA A 14 10.75 4.34 15.14
C ALA A 14 9.92 4.44 13.85
N PHE A 15 10.57 4.60 12.69
CA PHE A 15 9.88 4.65 11.42
C PHE A 15 9.25 3.31 11.02
N SER A 16 9.95 2.18 11.24
CA SER A 16 9.36 0.87 10.93
C SER A 16 8.10 0.64 11.75
N SER A 17 8.08 1.10 13.01
CA SER A 17 6.90 1.04 13.89
C SER A 17 5.75 1.92 13.36
N TYR A 18 6.06 3.10 12.83
CA TYR A 18 5.07 4.00 12.19
C TYR A 18 4.47 3.41 10.90
N MET A 19 5.21 2.56 10.20
CA MET A 19 4.73 1.86 8.99
C MET A 19 4.04 0.53 9.29
N GLN A 20 4.08 0.08 10.55
CA GLN A 20 3.42 -1.15 11.00
C GLN A 20 2.00 -0.93 11.56
N ASP A 21 1.42 0.26 11.36
CA ASP A 21 0.11 0.66 11.88
C ASP A 21 -1.10 -0.06 11.24
N GLY A 22 -0.89 -0.84 10.18
CA GLY A 22 -1.95 -1.64 9.53
C GLY A 22 -2.83 -0.85 8.56
N PHE A 23 -2.76 0.49 8.55
CA PHE A 23 -3.59 1.31 7.66
C PHE A 23 -3.27 1.13 6.18
N TRP A 24 -2.00 0.91 5.85
CA TRP A 24 -1.60 0.57 4.48
C TRP A 24 -2.21 -0.75 4.01
N ASP A 25 -2.26 -1.73 4.91
CA ASP A 25 -2.80 -3.05 4.62
C ASP A 25 -4.33 -2.93 4.42
N ILE A 26 -5.03 -2.17 5.28
CA ILE A 26 -6.46 -1.86 5.11
C ILE A 26 -6.74 -1.16 3.77
N PHE A 27 -5.95 -0.15 3.42
CA PHE A 27 -6.09 0.55 2.14
C PHE A 27 -5.94 -0.39 0.94
N ILE A 28 -4.89 -1.22 0.94
CA ILE A 28 -4.64 -2.19 -0.15
C ILE A 28 -5.77 -3.22 -0.22
N GLY A 29 -6.29 -3.67 0.93
CA GLY A 29 -7.44 -4.57 0.99
C GLY A 29 -8.69 -3.96 0.34
N PHE A 30 -9.02 -2.71 0.66
CA PHE A 30 -10.13 -1.98 0.01
C PHE A 30 -9.89 -1.75 -1.48
N LEU A 31 -8.65 -1.48 -1.89
CA LEU A 31 -8.28 -1.31 -3.29
C LEU A 31 -8.60 -2.59 -4.07
N LEU A 32 -8.12 -3.75 -3.60
CA LEU A 32 -8.36 -5.03 -4.25
C LEU A 32 -9.84 -5.44 -4.22
N LEU A 33 -10.53 -5.26 -3.09
CA LEU A 33 -11.97 -5.51 -3.00
C LEU A 33 -12.77 -4.66 -3.98
N GLY A 34 -12.47 -3.35 -4.06
CA GLY A 34 -13.14 -2.44 -4.98
C GLY A 34 -12.91 -2.81 -6.43
N PHE A 35 -11.67 -3.15 -6.81
CA PHE A 35 -11.34 -3.60 -8.16
C PHE A 35 -12.00 -4.94 -8.50
N GLY A 36 -11.87 -5.93 -7.63
CA GLY A 36 -12.43 -7.27 -7.85
C GLY A 36 -13.96 -7.25 -7.96
N LEU A 37 -14.65 -6.52 -7.06
CA LEU A 37 -16.11 -6.39 -7.12
C LEU A 37 -16.57 -5.62 -8.36
N ARG A 38 -15.84 -4.58 -8.78
CA ARG A 38 -16.14 -3.86 -10.02
C ARG A 38 -16.05 -4.78 -11.22
N ILE A 39 -14.99 -5.57 -11.35
CA ILE A 39 -14.83 -6.51 -12.47
C ILE A 39 -15.93 -7.57 -12.44
N TYR A 40 -16.22 -8.13 -11.26
CA TYR A 40 -17.20 -9.21 -11.10
C TYR A 40 -18.65 -8.78 -11.38
N THR A 41 -19.02 -7.56 -11.01
CA THR A 41 -20.42 -7.08 -11.11
C THR A 41 -20.66 -6.06 -12.21
N ASP A 42 -19.60 -5.61 -12.88
CA ASP A 42 -19.55 -4.46 -13.79
C ASP A 42 -20.18 -3.17 -13.21
N ASN A 43 -20.24 -3.05 -11.88
CA ASN A 43 -20.86 -1.92 -11.21
C ASN A 43 -19.82 -0.90 -10.75
N VAL A 44 -19.88 0.29 -11.34
CA VAL A 44 -18.96 1.41 -11.05
C VAL A 44 -19.01 1.85 -9.58
N LEU A 45 -20.14 1.65 -8.87
CA LEU A 45 -20.30 2.01 -7.46
C LEU A 45 -19.26 1.34 -6.55
N PHE A 46 -18.74 0.18 -6.90
CA PHE A 46 -17.68 -0.47 -6.11
C PHE A 46 -16.34 0.28 -6.13
N THR A 47 -16.17 1.22 -7.06
CA THR A 47 -15.01 2.14 -7.07
C THR A 47 -15.01 3.05 -5.83
N VAL A 48 -16.17 3.29 -5.22
CA VAL A 48 -16.30 4.05 -3.96
C VAL A 48 -15.49 3.42 -2.84
N LEU A 49 -15.32 2.09 -2.82
CA LEU A 49 -14.53 1.38 -1.81
C LEU A 49 -13.06 1.82 -1.80
N ILE A 50 -12.50 2.17 -2.97
CA ILE A 50 -11.13 2.66 -3.08
C ILE A 50 -11.01 4.00 -2.34
N PHE A 51 -11.97 4.91 -2.55
CA PHE A 51 -12.01 6.20 -1.87
C PHE A 51 -12.23 6.06 -0.36
N VAL A 52 -13.06 5.09 0.07
CA VAL A 52 -13.21 4.73 1.48
C VAL A 52 -11.87 4.30 2.08
N GLY A 53 -11.12 3.43 1.38
CA GLY A 53 -9.78 3.01 1.79
C GLY A 53 -8.81 4.19 1.94
N VAL A 54 -8.79 5.12 0.98
CA VAL A 54 -7.98 6.35 1.06
C VAL A 54 -8.38 7.21 2.26
N GLY A 55 -9.69 7.38 2.48
CA GLY A 55 -10.23 8.10 3.63
C GLY A 55 -9.76 7.50 4.95
N ILE A 56 -9.86 6.17 5.10
CA ILE A 56 -9.39 5.45 6.29
C ILE A 56 -7.89 5.62 6.48
N LEU A 57 -7.09 5.55 5.41
CA LEU A 57 -5.64 5.75 5.48
C LEU A 57 -5.29 7.15 5.96
N ILE A 58 -5.92 8.20 5.42
CA ILE A 58 -5.61 9.59 5.77
C ILE A 58 -6.12 9.93 7.17
N VAL A 59 -7.40 9.69 7.43
CA VAL A 59 -8.08 10.01 8.68
C VAL A 59 -7.54 9.14 9.80
N GLY A 60 -7.44 7.84 9.58
CA GLY A 60 -6.94 6.89 10.56
C GLY A 60 -5.52 7.20 11.00
N ARG A 61 -4.61 7.50 10.07
CA ARG A 61 -3.24 7.89 10.46
C ARG A 61 -3.21 9.22 11.20
N ARG A 62 -4.02 10.19 10.77
CA ARG A 62 -4.08 11.52 11.41
C ARG A 62 -4.58 11.47 12.85
N TYR A 63 -5.56 10.63 13.14
CA TYR A 63 -6.21 10.59 14.46
C TYR A 63 -5.74 9.43 15.36
N VAL A 64 -5.18 8.36 14.81
CA VAL A 64 -4.74 7.18 15.57
C VAL A 64 -3.22 7.11 15.62
N THR A 65 -2.55 7.08 14.47
CA THR A 65 -1.09 6.86 14.42
C THR A 65 -0.32 8.07 14.94
N ILE A 66 -0.63 9.28 14.45
CA ILE A 66 0.11 10.51 14.78
C ILE A 66 0.04 10.84 16.30
N PRO A 67 -1.14 10.81 16.97
CA PRO A 67 -1.21 11.13 18.39
C PRO A 67 -0.53 10.13 19.31
N ARG A 68 -0.39 8.86 18.89
CA ARG A 68 0.19 7.77 19.72
C ARG A 68 1.70 7.67 19.60
N LEU A 69 2.26 7.92 18.42
CA LEU A 69 3.70 7.82 18.18
C LEU A 69 4.44 9.16 18.26
N GLY A 70 3.72 10.28 18.22
CA GLY A 70 4.31 11.62 18.11
C GLY A 70 4.88 11.87 16.71
N MET A 71 5.00 13.14 16.34
CA MET A 71 5.64 13.53 15.07
C MET A 71 7.16 13.48 15.21
N ALA A 72 7.76 12.34 14.88
CA ALA A 72 9.21 12.28 14.68
C ALA A 72 9.56 13.13 13.45
N ARG A 73 10.27 14.25 13.65
CA ARG A 73 10.85 15.03 12.55
C ARG A 73 12.01 14.22 11.96
N PHE A 74 11.78 13.53 10.85
CA PHE A 74 12.82 12.77 10.16
C PHE A 74 13.88 13.70 9.58
N GLY A 75 15.17 13.31 9.67
CA GLY A 75 16.29 14.14 9.22
C GLY A 75 16.31 14.39 7.70
N ALA A 76 16.97 15.46 7.26
CA ALA A 76 17.03 15.93 5.86
C ALA A 76 17.49 14.86 4.83
N LYS A 77 18.26 13.86 5.26
CA LYS A 77 18.70 12.72 4.43
C LYS A 77 17.51 11.87 3.94
N ARG A 78 16.41 11.83 4.69
CA ARG A 78 15.18 11.09 4.36
C ARG A 78 14.26 11.86 3.41
N GLN A 79 14.31 13.19 3.46
CA GLN A 79 13.53 14.06 2.56
C GLN A 79 14.00 13.92 1.10
N ARG A 80 15.32 13.74 0.87
CA ARG A 80 15.87 13.44 -0.47
C ARG A 80 15.43 12.07 -0.99
N ARG A 81 15.30 11.06 -0.11
CA ARG A 81 14.75 9.74 -0.46
C ARG A 81 13.27 9.81 -0.86
N HIS A 82 12.50 10.72 -0.25
CA HIS A 82 11.12 11.00 -0.65
C HIS A 82 10.99 11.58 -2.06
N LEU A 83 11.90 12.47 -2.46
CA LEU A 83 11.89 13.04 -3.81
C LEU A 83 12.23 11.97 -4.87
N SER A 84 13.24 11.13 -4.60
CA SER A 84 13.60 10.01 -5.50
C SER A 84 12.42 9.04 -5.66
N LEU A 85 11.75 8.68 -4.57
CA LEU A 85 10.52 7.89 -4.61
C LEU A 85 9.43 8.55 -5.46
N LEU A 86 9.17 9.84 -5.25
CA LEU A 86 8.13 10.57 -5.98
C LEU A 86 8.43 10.57 -7.48
N VAL A 87 9.68 10.83 -7.87
CA VAL A 87 10.11 10.79 -9.27
C VAL A 87 9.93 9.39 -9.86
N MET A 88 10.30 8.33 -9.13
CA MET A 88 10.13 6.95 -9.61
C MET A 88 8.66 6.54 -9.73
N VAL A 89 7.82 6.86 -8.74
CA VAL A 89 6.38 6.60 -8.81
C VAL A 89 5.76 7.39 -9.97
N LEU A 90 6.15 8.65 -10.16
CA LEU A 90 5.67 9.46 -11.27
C LEU A 90 6.11 8.87 -12.61
N ALA A 91 7.36 8.44 -12.76
CA ALA A 91 7.84 7.78 -13.95
C ALA A 91 7.05 6.49 -14.24
N ALA A 92 6.74 5.70 -13.22
CA ALA A 92 5.95 4.48 -13.38
C ALA A 92 4.48 4.76 -13.75
N VAL A 93 3.88 5.81 -13.19
CA VAL A 93 2.55 6.29 -13.59
C VAL A 93 2.55 6.81 -15.03
N LEU A 94 3.59 7.52 -15.45
CA LEU A 94 3.73 7.97 -16.84
C LEU A 94 3.91 6.79 -17.80
N SER A 95 4.71 5.78 -17.42
CA SER A 95 4.88 4.56 -18.22
C SER A 95 3.59 3.78 -18.38
N THR A 96 2.77 3.68 -17.33
CA THR A 96 1.46 3.02 -17.39
C THR A 96 0.48 3.76 -18.28
N VAL A 97 0.42 5.10 -18.19
CA VAL A 97 -0.39 5.93 -19.10
C VAL A 97 0.10 5.80 -20.55
N ALA A 98 1.41 5.81 -20.77
CA ALA A 98 1.99 5.63 -22.10
C ALA A 98 1.64 4.27 -22.72
N LEU A 99 1.75 3.17 -21.95
CA LEU A 99 1.34 1.84 -22.41
C LEU A 99 -0.15 1.79 -22.77
N TRP A 100 -1.00 2.42 -21.96
CA TRP A 100 -2.44 2.50 -22.24
C TRP A 100 -2.74 3.29 -23.52
N ILE A 101 -2.08 4.43 -23.74
CA ILE A 101 -2.23 5.22 -24.96
C ILE A 101 -1.75 4.43 -26.19
N LEU A 102 -0.58 3.78 -26.11
CA LEU A 102 -0.06 2.97 -27.21
C LEU A 102 -1.01 1.83 -27.57
N TYR A 103 -1.64 1.19 -26.58
CA TYR A 103 -2.68 0.21 -26.80
C TYR A 103 -3.93 0.83 -27.46
N ALA A 104 -4.41 1.97 -26.96
CA ALA A 104 -5.58 2.66 -27.51
C ALA A 104 -5.37 3.17 -28.97
N MET A 105 -4.11 3.30 -29.41
CA MET A 105 -3.74 3.66 -30.77
C MET A 105 -3.49 2.45 -31.69
N ASP A 106 -3.81 1.23 -31.25
CA ASP A 106 -3.53 -0.03 -31.97
C ASP A 106 -2.05 -0.24 -32.33
N LEU A 107 -1.12 0.44 -31.62
CA LEU A 107 0.33 0.29 -31.83
C LEU A 107 0.90 -0.93 -31.10
N LEU A 108 0.13 -1.54 -30.20
CA LEU A 108 0.50 -2.76 -29.48
C LEU A 108 -0.36 -3.94 -29.96
N PRO A 109 0.25 -5.05 -30.39
CA PRO A 109 -0.46 -6.11 -31.11
C PRO A 109 -1.32 -7.02 -30.24
N SER A 110 -1.21 -6.95 -28.90
CA SER A 110 -2.04 -7.75 -28.00
C SER A 110 -2.23 -7.11 -26.63
N THR A 111 -3.41 -7.36 -26.04
CA THR A 111 -3.75 -7.05 -24.64
C THR A 111 -2.78 -7.71 -23.67
N ASN A 112 -2.36 -8.95 -23.96
CA ASN A 112 -1.48 -9.71 -23.07
C ASN A 112 -0.12 -9.01 -22.86
N ILE A 113 0.44 -8.36 -23.89
CA ILE A 113 1.69 -7.60 -23.75
C ILE A 113 1.49 -6.40 -22.82
N VAL A 114 0.34 -5.74 -22.92
CA VAL A 114 -0.04 -4.61 -22.10
C VAL A 114 -0.18 -5.05 -20.64
N ASP A 115 -0.89 -6.15 -20.38
CA ASP A 115 -1.10 -6.69 -19.02
C ASP A 115 0.20 -7.19 -18.37
N ILE A 116 1.08 -7.83 -19.15
CA ILE A 116 2.43 -8.20 -18.71
C ILE A 116 3.23 -6.92 -18.36
N GLY A 117 3.19 -5.91 -19.21
CA GLY A 117 3.83 -4.62 -18.95
C GLY A 117 3.33 -3.97 -17.66
N PHE A 118 2.00 -3.92 -17.47
CA PHE A 118 1.38 -3.39 -16.27
C PHE A 118 1.76 -4.18 -15.01
N SER A 119 1.72 -5.50 -15.05
CA SER A 119 2.08 -6.35 -13.89
C SER A 119 3.53 -6.14 -13.46
N ILE A 120 4.47 -6.04 -14.41
CA ILE A 120 5.88 -5.75 -14.12
C ILE A 120 6.03 -4.36 -13.49
N ILE A 121 5.38 -3.34 -14.06
CA ILE A 121 5.47 -1.97 -13.52
C ILE A 121 4.90 -1.92 -12.10
N VAL A 122 3.76 -2.56 -11.84
CA VAL A 122 3.15 -2.62 -10.50
C VAL A 122 4.07 -3.33 -9.51
N ALA A 123 4.63 -4.48 -9.88
CA ALA A 123 5.58 -5.20 -9.03
C ALA A 123 6.81 -4.32 -8.69
N LEU A 124 7.33 -3.56 -9.66
CA LEU A 124 8.44 -2.64 -9.46
C LEU A 124 8.06 -1.49 -8.52
N ILE A 125 6.90 -0.85 -8.71
CA ILE A 125 6.41 0.22 -7.84
C ILE A 125 6.32 -0.27 -6.40
N PHE A 126 5.62 -1.39 -6.17
CA PHE A 126 5.44 -1.91 -4.82
C PHE A 126 6.75 -2.42 -4.22
N GLY A 127 7.66 -2.99 -5.01
CA GLY A 127 8.99 -3.37 -4.55
C GLY A 127 9.85 -2.19 -4.13
N MET A 128 9.79 -1.09 -4.89
CA MET A 128 10.44 0.16 -4.51
C MET A 128 9.82 0.73 -3.23
N ILE A 129 8.49 0.82 -3.15
CA ILE A 129 7.80 1.28 -1.93
C ILE A 129 8.22 0.41 -0.74
N ALA A 130 8.22 -0.91 -0.88
CA ALA A 130 8.63 -1.84 0.17
C ALA A 130 10.09 -1.64 0.62
N TYR A 131 11.01 -1.45 -0.33
CA TYR A 131 12.42 -1.17 -0.05
C TYR A 131 12.59 0.12 0.77
N TYR A 132 11.91 1.19 0.37
CA TYR A 132 12.01 2.48 1.06
C TYR A 132 11.27 2.53 2.39
N MET A 133 10.11 1.88 2.48
CA MET A 133 9.33 1.78 3.71
C MET A 133 9.95 0.79 4.70
N GLY A 134 10.84 -0.10 4.23
CA GLY A 134 11.47 -1.14 5.04
C GLY A 134 10.48 -2.22 5.47
N THR A 135 9.44 -2.46 4.67
CA THR A 135 8.33 -3.36 5.00
C THR A 135 8.18 -4.44 3.93
N THR A 136 8.60 -5.66 4.24
CA THR A 136 8.52 -6.81 3.33
C THR A 136 7.07 -7.15 2.91
N ARG A 137 6.09 -6.83 3.75
CA ARG A 137 4.65 -7.06 3.49
C ARG A 137 4.16 -6.37 2.22
N ILE A 138 4.55 -5.11 2.01
CA ILE A 138 4.14 -4.34 0.83
C ILE A 138 4.69 -4.97 -0.46
N PHE A 139 5.87 -5.58 -0.40
CA PHE A 139 6.43 -6.31 -1.54
C PHE A 139 5.55 -7.52 -1.92
N PHE A 140 5.13 -8.32 -0.92
CA PHE A 140 4.22 -9.44 -1.16
C PHE A 140 2.88 -9.00 -1.72
N TYR A 141 2.30 -7.90 -1.21
CA TYR A 141 1.06 -7.35 -1.77
C TYR A 141 1.24 -6.89 -3.21
N GLY A 142 2.37 -6.27 -3.52
CA GLY A 142 2.74 -5.91 -4.89
C GLY A 142 2.79 -7.10 -5.83
N LEU A 143 3.38 -8.21 -5.39
CA LEU A 143 3.41 -9.46 -6.16
C LEU A 143 2.00 -10.02 -6.37
N VAL A 144 1.17 -10.05 -5.33
CA VAL A 144 -0.22 -10.51 -5.44
C VAL A 144 -1.00 -9.67 -6.45
N ILE A 145 -0.91 -8.33 -6.37
CA ILE A 145 -1.59 -7.43 -7.31
C ILE A 145 -1.07 -7.64 -8.73
N ALA A 146 0.26 -7.71 -8.91
CA ALA A 146 0.86 -7.96 -10.21
C ALA A 146 0.42 -9.29 -10.82
N SER A 147 0.35 -10.35 -10.00
CA SER A 147 -0.17 -11.65 -10.43
C SER A 147 -1.64 -11.56 -10.83
N ILE A 148 -2.50 -10.86 -10.08
CA ILE A 148 -3.91 -10.67 -10.44
C ILE A 148 -4.05 -9.95 -11.78
N ILE A 149 -3.28 -8.88 -12.02
CA ILE A 149 -3.29 -8.13 -13.30
C ILE A 149 -2.80 -9.01 -14.46
N TYR A 150 -1.79 -9.83 -14.23
CA TYR A 150 -1.35 -10.78 -15.25
C TYR A 150 -2.43 -11.83 -15.56
N LEU A 151 -3.16 -12.29 -14.53
CA LEU A 151 -4.23 -13.27 -14.69
C LEU A 151 -5.45 -12.70 -15.42
N THR A 152 -5.81 -11.42 -15.21
CA THR A 152 -6.89 -10.77 -16.00
C THR A 152 -6.59 -10.76 -17.51
N GLY A 153 -5.30 -10.69 -17.89
CA GLY A 153 -4.90 -10.73 -19.29
C GLY A 153 -4.77 -12.12 -19.91
N THR A 154 -4.82 -13.19 -19.11
CA THR A 154 -4.49 -14.55 -19.58
C THR A 154 -5.57 -15.60 -19.30
N ILE A 155 -6.38 -15.40 -18.27
CA ILE A 155 -7.46 -16.28 -17.84
C ILE A 155 -8.78 -15.49 -17.90
N GLU A 156 -9.92 -16.18 -17.84
CA GLU A 156 -11.24 -15.55 -17.71
C GLU A 156 -11.29 -14.54 -16.55
N ASP A 157 -11.84 -13.36 -16.84
CA ASP A 157 -11.97 -12.22 -15.92
C ASP A 157 -12.64 -12.60 -14.59
N GLU A 158 -13.56 -13.58 -14.61
CA GLU A 158 -14.28 -14.05 -13.44
C GLU A 158 -13.32 -14.62 -12.39
N LEU A 159 -12.38 -15.48 -12.79
CA LEU A 159 -11.40 -16.07 -11.87
C LEU A 159 -10.47 -15.01 -11.27
N ALA A 160 -9.99 -14.08 -12.11
CA ALA A 160 -9.14 -13.00 -11.64
C ALA A 160 -9.89 -12.06 -10.67
N SER A 161 -11.17 -11.81 -10.91
CA SER A 161 -12.03 -11.02 -10.02
C SER A 161 -12.23 -11.70 -8.66
N ILE A 162 -12.49 -13.00 -8.62
CA ILE A 162 -12.64 -13.78 -7.38
C ILE A 162 -11.33 -13.77 -6.59
N LEU A 163 -10.19 -13.98 -7.26
CA LEU A 163 -8.87 -13.92 -6.62
C LEU A 163 -8.57 -12.53 -6.05
N SER A 164 -8.96 -11.47 -6.75
CA SER A 164 -8.84 -10.09 -6.28
C SER A 164 -9.69 -9.84 -5.03
N ILE A 165 -10.95 -10.28 -5.03
CA ILE A 165 -11.86 -10.16 -3.88
C ILE A 165 -11.31 -10.95 -2.69
N ALA A 166 -10.92 -12.20 -2.89
CA ALA A 166 -10.39 -13.07 -1.83
C ALA A 166 -9.11 -12.49 -1.24
N SER A 167 -8.17 -12.07 -2.08
CA SER A 167 -6.92 -11.45 -1.64
C SER A 167 -7.16 -10.14 -0.91
N GLY A 168 -8.05 -9.30 -1.43
CA GLY A 168 -8.45 -8.05 -0.79
C GLY A 168 -9.07 -8.26 0.60
N ALA A 169 -9.95 -9.24 0.75
CA ALA A 169 -10.54 -9.61 2.03
C ALA A 169 -9.49 -10.08 3.03
N ILE A 170 -8.57 -10.97 2.62
CA ILE A 170 -7.50 -11.48 3.48
C ILE A 170 -6.59 -10.33 3.94
N ILE A 171 -6.15 -9.48 3.01
CA ILE A 171 -5.26 -8.35 3.33
C ILE A 171 -5.97 -7.36 4.25
N LEU A 172 -7.26 -7.10 4.05
CA LEU A 172 -8.05 -6.25 4.91
C LEU A 172 -8.15 -6.81 6.33
N ILE A 173 -8.43 -8.11 6.48
CA ILE A 173 -8.45 -8.78 7.79
C ILE A 173 -7.09 -8.67 8.48
N VAL A 174 -5.99 -8.94 7.76
CA VAL A 174 -4.63 -8.80 8.28
C VAL A 174 -4.36 -7.37 8.75
N GLY A 175 -4.77 -6.37 7.95
CA GLY A 175 -4.62 -4.96 8.31
C GLY A 175 -5.39 -4.55 9.55
N VAL A 176 -6.63 -5.02 9.69
CA VAL A 176 -7.45 -4.79 10.89
C VAL A 176 -6.84 -5.46 12.12
N VAL A 177 -6.36 -6.71 12.00
CA VAL A 177 -5.68 -7.41 13.10
C VAL A 177 -4.41 -6.68 13.51
N MET A 178 -3.60 -6.22 12.55
CA MET A 178 -2.39 -5.44 12.83
C MET A 178 -2.72 -4.11 13.52
N LEU A 179 -3.76 -3.41 13.08
CA LEU A 179 -4.19 -2.17 13.70
C LEU A 179 -4.71 -2.39 15.14
N VAL A 180 -5.64 -3.34 15.33
CA VAL A 180 -6.34 -3.51 16.61
C VAL A 180 -5.50 -4.27 17.62
N VAL A 181 -4.95 -5.42 17.24
CA VAL A 181 -4.25 -6.32 18.17
C VAL A 181 -2.84 -5.83 18.43
N PHE A 182 -2.12 -5.42 17.38
CA PHE A 182 -0.71 -5.08 17.51
C PHE A 182 -0.52 -3.60 17.80
N PHE A 183 -1.09 -2.71 16.99
CA PHE A 183 -0.82 -1.29 17.12
C PHE A 183 -1.52 -0.66 18.33
N ILE A 184 -2.84 -0.87 18.46
CA ILE A 184 -3.61 -0.23 19.53
C ILE A 184 -3.21 -0.73 20.91
N ARG A 185 -2.96 -2.03 21.08
CA ARG A 185 -2.54 -2.61 22.38
C ARG A 185 -1.10 -2.27 22.74
N ARG A 186 -0.21 -2.14 21.76
CA ARG A 186 1.22 -1.86 22.01
C ARG A 186 1.50 -0.38 22.24
N TYR A 187 0.64 0.49 21.72
CA TYR A 187 0.72 1.94 21.90
C TYR A 187 -0.61 2.48 22.46
N PRO A 188 -0.90 2.22 23.75
CA PRO A 188 -2.05 2.81 24.44
C PRO A 188 -1.94 4.35 24.43
N SER A 189 -3.09 5.03 24.43
CA SER A 189 -3.10 6.49 24.29
C SER A 189 -2.54 7.16 25.55
N SER A 190 -1.86 8.31 25.41
CA SER A 190 -1.31 9.04 26.56
C SER A 190 -2.36 9.45 27.61
N LYS A 191 -3.66 9.43 27.28
CA LYS A 191 -4.76 9.68 28.23
C LYS A 191 -5.05 8.49 29.14
N GLU A 192 -4.74 7.29 28.70
CA GLU A 192 -4.97 6.03 29.44
C GLU A 192 -3.91 5.85 30.53
N ASN A 193 -2.63 6.12 30.20
CA ASN A 193 -1.54 6.13 31.18
C ASN A 193 -1.66 7.20 32.28
N ALA A 194 -2.51 8.21 32.09
CA ALA A 194 -2.79 9.24 33.10
C ALA A 194 -3.97 8.86 34.03
N GLY A 195 -4.81 7.90 33.62
CA GLY A 195 -5.93 7.39 34.41
C GLY A 195 -5.54 6.34 35.45
N ASP A 196 -4.45 5.61 35.20
CA ASP A 196 -3.92 4.58 36.11
C ASP A 196 -2.89 5.12 37.12
N ALA A 197 -2.65 6.43 37.11
CA ALA A 197 -1.66 7.10 37.96
C ALA A 197 -2.26 7.76 39.23
N TRP A 198 -3.52 7.50 39.55
CA TRP A 198 -4.22 8.07 40.72
C TRP A 198 -5.02 7.00 41.47
#